data_AF-A0A1S3B4K4-F1
#
_entry.id   AF-A0A1S3B4K4-F1
#
_cell.length_a   1.000
_cell.length_b   1.000
_cell.length_c   1.000
_cell.angle_alpha   90.00
_cell.angle_beta   90.00
_cell.angle_gamma   90.00
#
_symmetry.space_group_name_H-M   'P 1'
#
loop_
_entity.id
_entity.type
_entity.pdbx_description
1 polymer ?
#
loop_
_entity_poly.entity_id
_entity_poly.type
_entity_poly.pdbx_seq_one_letter_code
_entity_poly.pdbx_strand_id
1 'polypeptide(L)'
;MKSNKEVMILQCAIENCKWSLRSSCCIHADRLLWVLTRFDSEHTCSIDVPLTDHRLATFTVIKDLIKNKISLTGSELSTPKDIVHFIRAEHDLSISYQKAWRAREVALDDNHGSPEESYKMLPRFAYILELNNPGSVVEYKVDVDGRFLYFFMTLSVSISGWQHYHPVISIDGTSLKNKYGGTLLSAPTPDANDQIFPPAFYVMDSENDSS
;
A
#
# COMPACT_ATOMS: atom_id res chain seq x y z
N MET A 1 -21.53 20.28 17.56
CA MET A 1 -22.27 19.89 16.34
C MET A 1 -21.24 19.48 15.28
N LYS A 2 -21.41 18.37 14.56
CA LYS A 2 -20.41 17.84 13.61
C LYS A 2 -20.93 17.96 12.18
N SER A 3 -20.04 18.13 11.20
CA SER A 3 -20.39 18.10 9.78
C SER A 3 -20.99 16.75 9.39
N ASN A 4 -21.93 16.76 8.45
CA ASN A 4 -22.55 15.58 7.85
C ASN A 4 -22.86 15.85 6.36
N LYS A 5 -23.65 14.98 5.72
CA LYS A 5 -23.98 15.11 4.28
C LYS A 5 -24.88 16.31 3.95
N GLU A 6 -25.53 16.90 4.94
CA GLU A 6 -26.50 17.99 4.76
C GLU A 6 -26.00 19.33 5.31
N VAL A 7 -25.04 19.31 6.24
CA VAL A 7 -24.53 20.49 6.93
C VAL A 7 -23.01 20.38 7.08
N MET A 8 -22.29 21.40 6.63
CA MET A 8 -20.85 21.53 6.85
C MET A 8 -20.59 22.62 7.87
N ILE A 9 -19.80 22.29 8.89
CA ILE A 9 -19.40 23.21 9.96
C ILE A 9 -17.88 23.26 9.99
N LEU A 10 -17.33 24.45 9.75
CA LEU A 10 -15.93 24.77 9.94
C LEU A 10 -15.82 25.70 11.15
N GLN A 11 -14.88 25.41 12.04
CA GLN A 11 -14.60 26.20 13.23
C GLN A 11 -13.10 26.26 13.40
N CYS A 12 -12.61 27.37 13.97
CA CYS A 12 -11.21 27.47 14.33
C CYS A 12 -10.87 26.40 15.38
N ALA A 13 -9.69 25.82 15.26
CA ALA A 13 -9.23 24.78 16.18
C ALA A 13 -8.83 25.31 17.56
N ILE A 14 -8.60 26.62 17.69
CA ILE A 14 -8.21 27.27 18.94
C ILE A 14 -9.45 27.50 19.80
N GLU A 15 -9.40 27.06 21.05
CA GLU A 15 -10.50 27.24 22.00
C GLU A 15 -10.87 28.72 22.14
N ASN A 16 -12.18 29.00 22.23
CA ASN A 16 -12.76 30.34 22.35
C ASN A 16 -12.51 31.27 21.15
N CYS A 17 -12.03 30.76 20.01
CA CYS A 17 -12.00 31.52 18.78
C CYS A 17 -13.41 31.68 18.20
N LYS A 18 -13.79 32.91 17.82
CA LYS A 18 -15.11 33.21 17.25
C LYS A 18 -15.27 32.78 15.81
N TRP A 19 -14.19 32.55 15.08
CA TRP A 19 -14.27 32.22 13.66
C TRP A 19 -15.02 30.91 13.43
N SER A 20 -16.08 30.99 12.62
CA SER A 20 -16.91 29.85 12.29
C SER A 20 -17.61 30.03 10.95
N LEU A 21 -17.82 28.93 10.24
CA LEU A 21 -18.58 28.88 9.01
C LEU A 21 -19.54 27.69 9.07
N ARG A 22 -20.80 27.95 8.74
CA ARG A 22 -21.82 26.92 8.58
C ARG A 22 -22.45 27.03 7.21
N SER A 23 -22.38 25.97 6.43
CA SER A 23 -23.17 25.83 5.21
C SER A 23 -24.13 24.65 5.30
N SER A 24 -25.21 24.72 4.55
CA SER A 24 -26.18 23.64 4.39
C SER A 24 -26.37 23.30 2.92
N CYS A 25 -26.54 22.03 2.65
CA CYS A 25 -26.92 21.51 1.36
C CYS A 25 -28.41 21.76 1.11
N CYS A 26 -28.76 22.31 -0.05
CA CYS A 26 -30.13 22.41 -0.53
C CYS A 26 -30.21 22.08 -2.02
N ILE A 27 -31.36 21.57 -2.45
CA ILE A 27 -31.62 21.32 -3.87
C ILE A 27 -32.32 22.55 -4.45
N HIS A 28 -31.77 23.11 -5.51
CA HIS A 28 -32.36 24.22 -6.25
C HIS A 28 -32.29 23.91 -7.75
N ALA A 29 -33.45 23.88 -8.42
CA ALA A 29 -33.56 23.54 -9.84
C ALA A 29 -32.79 22.24 -10.21
N ASP A 30 -33.06 21.17 -9.45
CA ASP A 30 -32.43 19.84 -9.58
C ASP A 30 -30.90 19.80 -9.41
N ARG A 31 -30.30 20.88 -8.92
CA ARG A 31 -28.87 20.95 -8.58
C ARG A 31 -28.66 20.99 -7.08
N LEU A 32 -27.65 20.24 -6.64
CA LEU A 32 -27.23 20.19 -5.25
C LEU A 32 -26.30 21.38 -4.99
N LEU A 33 -26.77 22.36 -4.20
CA LEU A 33 -26.05 23.59 -3.88
C LEU A 33 -25.72 23.62 -2.39
N TRP A 34 -24.54 24.17 -2.08
CA TRP A 34 -24.14 24.46 -0.70
C TRP A 34 -24.30 25.96 -0.44
N VAL A 35 -25.18 26.30 0.50
CA VAL A 35 -25.48 27.69 0.85
C VAL A 35 -24.85 28.01 2.20
N LEU A 36 -24.13 29.12 2.24
CA LEU A 36 -23.61 29.71 3.48
C LEU A 36 -24.77 30.22 4.33
N THR A 37 -24.95 29.64 5.53
CA THR A 37 -26.05 29.97 6.44
C THR A 37 -25.61 30.81 7.63
N ARG A 38 -24.35 30.64 8.07
CA ARG A 38 -23.69 31.49 9.07
C ARG A 38 -22.22 31.62 8.75
N PHE A 39 -21.68 32.81 8.96
CA PHE A 39 -20.27 33.09 8.79
C PHE A 39 -19.83 34.16 9.77
N ASP A 40 -18.98 33.76 10.71
CA ASP A 40 -18.25 34.65 11.60
C ASP A 40 -16.84 34.77 11.04
N SER A 41 -16.54 35.87 10.37
CA SER A 41 -15.28 36.06 9.63
C SER A 41 -14.07 36.39 10.52
N GLU A 42 -14.30 36.75 11.77
CA GLU A 42 -13.25 37.23 12.67
C GLU A 42 -12.58 36.09 13.44
N HIS A 43 -11.28 35.93 13.23
CA HIS A 43 -10.42 35.18 14.12
C HIS A 43 -10.09 36.04 15.36
N THR A 44 -10.43 35.55 16.55
CA THR A 44 -10.01 36.15 17.84
C THR A 44 -8.80 35.46 18.45
N CYS A 45 -8.27 34.45 17.76
CA CYS A 45 -7.10 33.68 18.18
C CYS A 45 -5.79 34.32 17.68
N SER A 46 -4.70 34.15 18.43
CA SER A 46 -3.36 34.50 17.94
C SER A 46 -2.93 33.55 16.82
N ILE A 47 -2.20 34.09 15.84
CA ILE A 47 -1.62 33.36 14.71
C ILE A 47 -0.46 32.45 15.19
N ASP A 48 0.13 32.76 16.35
CA ASP A 48 1.33 32.09 16.87
C ASP A 48 1.07 30.74 17.55
N VAL A 49 -0.15 30.20 17.47
CA VAL A 49 -0.43 28.84 17.98
C VAL A 49 -0.18 27.85 16.85
N PRO A 50 0.96 27.14 16.83
CA PRO A 50 1.21 26.12 15.81
C PRO A 50 0.19 25.00 15.97
N LEU A 51 -0.77 24.95 15.06
CA LEU A 51 -1.62 23.77 14.91
C LEU A 51 -0.76 22.66 14.33
N THR A 52 -0.42 21.68 15.16
CA THR A 52 0.50 20.58 14.78
C THR A 52 -0.18 19.44 14.03
N ASP A 53 -1.51 19.41 13.99
CA ASP A 53 -2.27 18.39 13.26
C ASP A 53 -3.64 18.91 12.81
N HIS A 54 -3.75 19.25 11.53
CA HIS A 54 -5.00 19.79 10.99
C HIS A 54 -6.08 18.70 10.92
N ARG A 55 -7.18 18.88 11.66
CA ARG A 55 -8.25 17.86 11.79
C ARG A 55 -8.85 17.42 10.45
N LEU A 56 -8.98 18.34 9.50
CA LEU A 56 -9.57 18.07 8.18
C LEU A 56 -8.56 17.48 7.18
N ALA A 57 -7.27 17.58 7.45
CA ALA A 57 -6.24 16.88 6.69
C ALA A 57 -6.25 15.41 7.15
N THR A 58 -7.25 14.66 6.70
CA THR A 58 -7.36 13.23 6.98
C THR A 58 -6.37 12.46 6.12
N PHE A 59 -6.05 11.22 6.52
CA PHE A 59 -5.17 10.37 5.71
C PHE A 59 -5.74 10.13 4.31
N THR A 60 -7.06 10.14 4.13
CA THR A 60 -7.72 10.01 2.82
C THR A 60 -7.42 11.18 1.91
N VAL A 61 -7.54 12.42 2.42
CA VAL A 61 -7.19 13.62 1.67
C VAL A 61 -5.71 13.63 1.32
N ILE A 62 -4.84 13.32 2.30
CA ILE A 62 -3.38 13.26 2.09
C ILE A 62 -3.06 12.20 1.03
N LYS A 63 -3.67 11.01 1.10
CA LYS A 63 -3.52 9.92 0.12
C LYS A 63 -3.82 10.42 -1.29
N ASP A 64 -4.94 11.11 -1.49
CA ASP A 64 -5.32 11.61 -2.82
C ASP A 64 -4.35 12.67 -3.37
N LEU A 65 -3.70 13.45 -2.49
CA LEU A 65 -2.67 14.41 -2.88
C LEU A 65 -1.35 13.73 -3.28
N ILE A 66 -1.00 12.60 -2.65
CA ILE A 66 0.30 11.94 -2.85
C ILE A 66 0.26 10.73 -3.79
N LYS A 67 -0.91 10.17 -4.12
CA LYS A 67 -1.05 8.88 -4.83
C LYS A 67 -0.29 8.79 -6.17
N ASN A 68 -0.17 9.91 -6.88
CA ASN A 68 0.54 9.98 -8.16
C ASN A 68 2.03 10.30 -8.01
N LYS A 69 2.49 10.58 -6.79
CA LYS A 69 3.86 11.00 -6.44
C LYS A 69 4.59 9.93 -5.61
N ILE A 70 3.95 8.80 -5.35
CA ILE A 70 4.53 7.68 -4.59
C ILE A 70 4.75 6.47 -5.49
N SER A 71 5.91 5.82 -5.32
CA SER A 71 6.28 4.58 -6.00
C SER A 71 7.10 3.71 -5.05
N LEU A 72 7.05 2.38 -5.25
CA LEU A 72 7.96 1.44 -4.59
C LEU A 72 9.41 1.60 -5.07
N THR A 73 9.62 2.14 -6.27
CA THR A 73 10.93 2.35 -6.90
C THR A 73 11.27 3.84 -6.94
N GLY A 74 11.93 4.33 -5.90
CA GLY A 74 12.58 5.65 -5.88
C GLY A 74 11.65 6.83 -6.21
N SER A 75 10.79 7.22 -5.26
CA SER A 75 10.03 8.47 -5.35
C SER A 75 10.56 9.53 -4.37
N GLU A 76 10.29 10.80 -4.66
CA GLU A 76 10.58 11.92 -3.73
C GLU A 76 9.80 11.80 -2.41
N LEU A 77 8.67 11.08 -2.42
CA LEU A 77 7.82 10.79 -1.24
C LEU A 77 8.03 9.38 -0.70
N SER A 78 9.29 8.95 -0.59
CA SER A 78 9.62 7.59 -0.17
C SER A 78 9.26 7.30 1.29
N THR A 79 9.39 8.30 2.17
CA THR A 79 9.14 8.15 3.61
C THR A 79 7.97 9.00 4.10
N PRO A 80 7.34 8.64 5.24
CA PRO A 80 6.33 9.48 5.85
C PRO A 80 6.84 10.88 6.24
N LYS A 81 8.15 11.05 6.49
CA LYS A 81 8.74 12.37 6.78
C LYS A 81 8.73 13.26 5.53
N ASP A 82 9.04 12.69 4.37
CA ASP A 82 9.00 13.40 3.09
C ASP A 82 7.57 13.85 2.79
N ILE A 83 6.58 13.00 3.09
CA ILE A 83 5.16 13.35 2.97
C ILE A 83 4.79 14.50 3.91
N VAL A 84 5.22 14.46 5.17
CA VAL A 84 4.99 15.58 6.11
C VAL A 84 5.61 16.88 5.58
N HIS A 85 6.83 16.81 5.06
CA HIS A 85 7.52 17.98 4.49
C HIS A 85 6.81 18.52 3.25
N PHE A 86 6.44 17.63 2.32
CA PHE A 86 5.70 17.95 1.10
C PHE A 86 4.37 18.64 1.39
N ILE A 87 3.56 18.07 2.31
CA ILE A 87 2.27 18.65 2.67
C ILE A 87 2.43 20.03 3.33
N ARG A 88 3.50 20.22 4.11
CA ARG A 88 3.82 21.52 4.69
C ARG A 88 4.24 22.54 3.63
N ALA A 89 5.06 22.15 2.66
CA ALA A 89 5.62 23.04 1.65
C ALA A 89 4.60 23.44 0.57
N GLU A 90 3.77 22.50 0.11
CA GLU A 90 2.84 22.72 -1.01
C GLU A 90 1.46 23.21 -0.57
N HIS A 91 1.07 22.95 0.68
CA HIS A 91 -0.29 23.21 1.16
C HIS A 91 -0.35 24.01 2.47
N ASP A 92 0.79 24.39 3.06
CA ASP A 92 0.86 25.07 4.36
C ASP A 92 0.12 24.33 5.50
N LEU A 93 -0.02 23.00 5.37
CA LEU A 93 -0.72 22.17 6.34
C LEU A 93 0.27 21.42 7.25
N SER A 94 0.01 21.45 8.55
CA SER A 94 0.67 20.57 9.51
C SER A 94 -0.12 19.27 9.68
N ILE A 95 0.56 18.13 9.52
CA ILE A 95 -0.02 16.80 9.67
C ILE A 95 0.86 15.94 10.57
N SER A 96 0.22 15.04 11.32
CA SER A 96 0.96 14.07 12.11
C SER A 96 1.67 13.02 11.24
N TYR A 97 2.79 12.49 11.75
CA TYR A 97 3.51 11.38 11.14
C TYR A 97 2.61 10.17 10.87
N GLN A 98 1.70 9.86 11.81
CA GLN A 98 0.78 8.73 11.67
C GLN A 98 -0.17 8.88 10.49
N LYS A 99 -0.68 10.09 10.22
CA LYS A 99 -1.50 10.36 9.04
C LYS A 99 -0.71 10.22 7.75
N ALA A 100 0.53 10.72 7.73
CA ALA A 100 1.42 10.58 6.59
C ALA A 100 1.74 9.11 6.31
N TRP A 101 2.08 8.32 7.33
CA TRP A 101 2.33 6.89 7.22
C TRP A 101 1.08 6.16 6.74
N ARG A 102 -0.09 6.42 7.33
CA ARG A 102 -1.32 5.75 6.92
C ARG A 102 -1.74 6.10 5.49
N ALA A 103 -1.60 7.36 5.09
CA ALA A 103 -1.86 7.80 3.73
C ALA A 103 -0.92 7.11 2.73
N ARG A 104 0.36 6.97 3.09
CA ARG A 104 1.37 6.26 2.31
C ARG A 104 0.99 4.80 2.06
N GLU A 105 0.69 4.06 3.12
CA GLU A 105 0.37 2.63 3.01
C GLU A 105 -0.87 2.40 2.13
N VAL A 106 -1.93 3.19 2.35
CA VAL A 106 -3.16 3.06 1.54
C VAL A 106 -2.93 3.48 0.08
N ALA A 107 -2.08 4.48 -0.17
CA ALA A 107 -1.73 4.86 -1.55
C ALA A 107 -0.93 3.76 -2.26
N LEU A 108 -0.03 3.08 -1.54
CA LEU A 108 0.73 1.95 -2.09
C LEU A 108 -0.17 0.74 -2.35
N ASP A 109 -1.09 0.42 -1.43
CA ASP A 109 -2.10 -0.63 -1.62
C ASP A 109 -2.98 -0.33 -2.84
N ASP A 110 -3.43 0.92 -3.03
CA ASP A 110 -4.21 1.31 -4.22
C ASP A 110 -3.43 1.15 -5.53
N ASN A 111 -2.12 1.43 -5.52
CA ASN A 111 -1.27 1.41 -6.72
C ASN A 111 -0.79 -0.01 -7.09
N HIS A 112 -0.52 -0.85 -6.10
CA HIS A 112 0.13 -2.16 -6.29
C HIS A 112 -0.75 -3.36 -5.90
N GLY A 113 -1.90 -3.11 -5.28
CA GLY A 113 -2.72 -4.12 -4.63
C GLY A 113 -2.21 -4.44 -3.23
N SER A 114 -3.10 -4.96 -2.39
CA SER A 114 -2.73 -5.38 -1.04
C SER A 114 -1.97 -6.72 -1.05
N PRO A 115 -1.10 -6.98 -0.05
CA PRO A 115 -0.54 -8.30 0.16
C PRO A 115 -1.61 -9.39 0.30
N GLU A 116 -2.74 -9.11 0.99
CA GLU A 116 -3.87 -10.03 1.12
C GLU A 116 -4.40 -10.51 -0.23
N GLU A 117 -4.65 -9.56 -1.13
CA GLU A 117 -5.18 -9.85 -2.45
C GLU A 117 -4.16 -10.65 -3.25
N SER A 118 -2.87 -10.34 -3.12
CA SER A 118 -1.79 -11.08 -3.77
C SER A 118 -1.77 -12.54 -3.33
N TYR A 119 -1.82 -12.83 -2.02
CA TYR A 119 -1.89 -14.20 -1.51
C TYR A 119 -3.19 -14.92 -1.92
N LYS A 120 -4.33 -14.22 -1.97
CA LYS A 120 -5.60 -14.77 -2.46
C LYS A 120 -5.59 -15.09 -3.95
N MET A 121 -4.73 -14.43 -4.73
CA MET A 121 -4.58 -14.70 -6.16
C MET A 121 -3.68 -15.91 -6.45
N LEU A 122 -2.83 -16.35 -5.52
CA LEU A 122 -1.89 -17.45 -5.73
C LEU A 122 -2.54 -18.76 -6.23
N PRO A 123 -3.68 -19.24 -5.71
CA PRO A 123 -4.33 -20.44 -6.24
C PRO A 123 -4.78 -20.29 -7.69
N ARG A 124 -5.29 -19.11 -8.05
CA ARG A 124 -5.70 -18.81 -9.43
C ARG A 124 -4.47 -18.70 -10.33
N PHE A 125 -3.41 -18.08 -9.84
CA PHE A 125 -2.13 -18.01 -10.54
C PHE A 125 -1.57 -19.41 -10.79
N ALA A 126 -1.56 -20.30 -9.78
CA ALA A 126 -1.14 -21.69 -9.90
C ALA A 126 -1.88 -22.41 -11.02
N TYR A 127 -3.22 -22.36 -10.97
CA TYR A 127 -4.08 -22.99 -11.96
C TYR A 127 -3.79 -22.51 -13.39
N ILE A 128 -3.66 -21.19 -13.59
CA ILE A 128 -3.37 -20.61 -14.90
C ILE A 128 -1.95 -20.97 -15.37
N LEU A 129 -0.99 -21.05 -14.44
CA LEU A 129 0.39 -21.40 -14.76
C LEU A 129 0.49 -22.84 -15.26
N GLU A 130 -0.17 -23.78 -14.58
CA GLU A 130 -0.25 -25.19 -14.97
C GLU A 130 -0.99 -25.38 -16.30
N LEU A 131 -2.10 -24.67 -16.49
CA LEU A 131 -2.89 -24.73 -17.71
C LEU A 131 -2.08 -24.29 -18.95
N ASN A 132 -1.31 -23.22 -18.83
CA ASN A 132 -0.54 -22.66 -19.95
C ASN A 132 0.84 -23.31 -20.13
N ASN A 133 1.38 -23.97 -19.10
CA ASN A 133 2.68 -24.63 -19.16
C ASN A 133 2.56 -26.09 -18.70
N PRO A 134 1.94 -26.98 -19.51
CA PRO A 134 1.82 -28.39 -19.18
C PRO A 134 3.15 -29.02 -18.81
N GLY A 135 3.16 -29.80 -17.73
CA GLY A 135 4.37 -30.42 -17.17
C GLY A 135 5.13 -29.55 -16.16
N SER A 136 4.66 -28.32 -15.90
CA SER A 136 5.16 -27.53 -14.77
C SER A 136 4.67 -28.14 -13.47
N VAL A 137 5.44 -27.99 -12.39
CA VAL A 137 5.04 -28.40 -11.05
C VAL A 137 4.78 -27.14 -10.24
N VAL A 138 3.54 -27.00 -9.76
CA VAL A 138 3.13 -25.91 -8.89
C VAL A 138 2.48 -26.51 -7.65
N GLU A 139 2.83 -26.01 -6.48
CA GLU A 139 2.22 -26.43 -5.23
C GLU A 139 1.82 -25.22 -4.41
N TYR A 140 0.57 -25.15 -4.01
CA TYR A 140 0.05 -24.13 -3.12
C TYR A 140 -0.52 -24.82 -1.88
N LYS A 141 0.00 -24.48 -0.70
CA LYS A 141 -0.39 -25.12 0.54
C LYS A 141 -0.87 -24.12 1.59
N VAL A 142 -1.93 -24.52 2.27
CA VAL A 142 -2.51 -23.82 3.42
C VAL A 142 -2.64 -24.78 4.59
N ASP A 143 -2.68 -24.24 5.81
CA ASP A 143 -2.96 -25.01 7.02
C ASP A 143 -4.47 -25.32 7.17
N VAL A 144 -4.82 -25.96 8.29
CA VAL A 144 -6.21 -26.32 8.63
C VAL A 144 -7.14 -25.11 8.82
N ASP A 145 -6.57 -23.94 9.13
CA ASP A 145 -7.28 -22.68 9.29
C ASP A 145 -7.36 -21.87 7.98
N GLY A 146 -6.79 -22.40 6.89
CA GLY A 146 -6.71 -21.72 5.59
C GLY A 146 -5.63 -20.63 5.53
N ARG A 147 -4.64 -20.65 6.43
CA ARG A 147 -3.50 -19.74 6.40
C ARG A 147 -2.45 -20.24 5.43
N PHE A 148 -1.85 -19.32 4.69
CA PHE A 148 -0.79 -19.60 3.75
C PHE A 148 0.41 -20.25 4.44
N LEU A 149 0.88 -21.38 3.91
CA LEU A 149 2.13 -22.03 4.35
C LEU A 149 3.24 -21.79 3.33
N TYR A 150 3.02 -22.25 2.10
CA TYR A 150 3.96 -22.00 1.01
C TYR A 150 3.33 -22.06 -0.37
N PHE A 151 4.08 -21.52 -1.33
CA PHE A 151 3.86 -21.64 -2.75
C PHE A 151 5.17 -22.05 -3.42
N PHE A 152 5.17 -23.16 -4.15
CA PHE A 152 6.30 -23.65 -4.94
C PHE A 152 5.94 -23.60 -6.42
N MET A 153 6.90 -23.25 -7.26
CA MET A 153 6.77 -23.44 -8.70
C MET A 153 8.09 -23.78 -9.39
N THR A 154 8.02 -24.67 -10.37
CA THR A 154 9.05 -24.92 -11.38
C THR A 154 8.39 -25.15 -12.73
N LEU A 155 8.91 -24.51 -13.78
CA LEU A 155 8.31 -24.59 -15.12
C LEU A 155 8.74 -25.86 -15.84
N SER A 156 7.89 -26.39 -16.72
CA SER A 156 8.19 -27.59 -17.53
C SER A 156 9.46 -27.43 -18.36
N VAL A 157 9.72 -26.23 -18.87
CA VAL A 157 10.94 -25.88 -19.59
C VAL A 157 12.18 -25.97 -18.69
N SER A 158 12.08 -25.54 -17.43
CA SER A 158 13.17 -25.65 -16.45
C SER A 158 13.46 -27.11 -16.11
N ILE A 159 12.41 -27.92 -15.92
CA ILE A 159 12.54 -29.36 -15.65
C ILE A 159 13.21 -30.07 -16.84
N SER A 160 12.75 -29.77 -18.05
CA SER A 160 13.28 -30.41 -19.28
C SER A 160 14.71 -29.95 -19.59
N GLY A 161 15.03 -28.70 -19.26
CA GLY A 161 16.36 -28.12 -19.42
C GLY A 161 17.40 -28.65 -18.43
N TRP A 162 17.00 -29.33 -17.36
CA TRP A 162 17.89 -29.79 -16.29
C TRP A 162 19.09 -30.59 -16.78
N GLN A 163 18.91 -31.43 -17.80
CA GLN A 163 19.97 -32.22 -18.42
C GLN A 163 21.09 -31.39 -19.09
N HIS A 164 20.84 -30.09 -19.30
CA HIS A 164 21.78 -29.14 -19.90
C HIS A 164 22.34 -28.13 -18.89
N TYR A 165 21.91 -28.18 -17.62
CA TYR A 165 22.47 -27.34 -16.57
C TYR A 165 23.66 -28.02 -15.92
N HIS A 166 24.50 -27.23 -15.24
CA HIS A 166 25.46 -27.80 -14.32
C HIS A 166 24.73 -28.43 -13.13
N PRO A 167 25.17 -29.59 -12.61
CA PRO A 167 24.51 -30.27 -11.50
C PRO A 167 24.82 -29.58 -10.15
N VAL A 168 24.60 -28.26 -10.09
CA VAL A 168 24.87 -27.39 -8.95
C VAL A 168 23.69 -26.45 -8.78
N ILE A 169 22.99 -26.57 -7.67
CA ILE A 169 21.90 -25.66 -7.29
C ILE A 169 22.40 -24.81 -6.13
N SER A 170 22.38 -23.49 -6.32
CA SER A 170 22.49 -22.55 -5.21
C SER A 170 21.08 -22.17 -4.77
N ILE A 171 20.84 -22.09 -3.46
CA ILE A 171 19.57 -21.59 -2.92
C ILE A 171 19.85 -20.24 -2.31
N ASP A 172 19.15 -19.21 -2.77
CA ASP A 172 19.25 -17.86 -2.22
C ASP A 172 17.87 -17.38 -1.77
N GLY A 173 17.83 -16.78 -0.59
CA GLY A 173 16.60 -16.36 0.08
C GLY A 173 16.57 -14.86 0.31
N THR A 174 15.45 -14.22 -0.02
CA THR A 174 15.24 -12.81 0.26
C THR A 174 13.94 -12.60 1.05
N SER A 175 14.01 -11.79 2.11
CA SER A 175 12.84 -11.46 2.91
C SER A 175 11.89 -10.54 2.15
N LEU A 176 10.61 -10.91 2.12
CA LEU A 176 9.57 -10.10 1.50
C LEU A 176 9.24 -8.89 2.38
N LYS A 177 9.25 -7.70 1.76
CA LYS A 177 8.88 -6.44 2.43
C LYS A 177 7.37 -6.23 2.38
N ASN A 178 6.62 -7.09 3.06
CA ASN A 178 5.18 -6.94 3.25
C ASN A 178 4.81 -7.09 4.74
N LYS A 179 3.57 -6.79 5.12
CA LYS A 179 3.14 -6.84 6.54
C LYS A 179 3.04 -8.25 7.15
N TYR A 180 3.05 -9.28 6.33
CA TYR A 180 3.07 -10.69 6.75
C TYR A 180 4.50 -11.25 6.80
N GLY A 181 5.49 -10.52 6.30
CA GLY A 181 6.84 -11.03 6.10
C GLY A 181 6.88 -12.12 5.03
N GLY A 182 7.57 -13.20 5.34
CA GLY A 182 7.84 -14.31 4.42
C GLY A 182 9.18 -14.20 3.71
N THR A 183 9.57 -15.31 3.10
CA THR A 183 10.83 -15.44 2.37
C THR A 183 10.53 -15.95 0.96
N LEU A 184 11.09 -15.28 -0.04
CA LEU A 184 11.18 -15.78 -1.40
C LEU A 184 12.54 -16.47 -1.56
N LEU A 185 12.52 -17.79 -1.70
CA LEU A 185 13.67 -18.56 -2.12
C LEU A 185 13.66 -18.72 -3.65
N SER A 186 14.84 -18.58 -4.22
CA SER A 186 15.13 -18.97 -5.60
C SER A 186 16.20 -20.06 -5.59
N ALA A 187 16.12 -20.98 -6.54
CA ALA A 187 17.08 -22.08 -6.65
C ALA A 187 17.93 -21.97 -7.93
N PRO A 188 18.72 -20.89 -8.14
CA PRO A 188 19.51 -20.69 -9.35
C PRO A 188 20.54 -21.79 -9.61
N THR A 189 20.70 -22.12 -10.89
CA THR A 189 21.74 -23.00 -11.42
C THR A 189 22.42 -22.34 -12.62
N PRO A 190 23.75 -22.50 -12.80
CA PRO A 190 24.41 -22.16 -14.05
C PRO A 190 23.94 -23.06 -15.19
N ASP A 191 23.68 -22.48 -16.35
CA ASP A 191 23.42 -23.22 -17.58
C ASP A 191 24.70 -23.61 -18.32
N ALA A 192 24.58 -24.34 -19.44
CA ALA A 192 25.72 -24.77 -20.26
C ALA A 192 26.58 -23.61 -20.81
N ASN A 193 26.10 -22.37 -20.71
CA ASN A 193 26.81 -21.15 -21.11
C ASN A 193 27.23 -20.30 -19.89
N ASP A 194 27.32 -20.92 -18.71
CA ASP A 194 27.65 -20.29 -17.43
C ASP A 194 26.73 -19.12 -17.03
N GLN A 195 25.50 -19.06 -17.58
CA GLN A 195 24.50 -18.07 -17.20
C GLN A 195 23.66 -18.56 -16.03
N ILE A 196 23.38 -17.68 -15.06
CA ILE A 196 22.54 -18.01 -13.92
C ILE A 196 21.08 -18.05 -14.36
N PHE A 197 20.45 -19.22 -14.26
CA PHE A 197 19.03 -19.42 -14.54
C PHE A 197 18.32 -19.94 -13.29
N PRO A 198 17.18 -19.35 -12.86
CA PRO A 198 16.39 -19.83 -11.72
C PRO A 198 15.33 -20.86 -12.14
N PRO A 199 15.59 -22.19 -12.01
CA PRO A 199 14.64 -23.23 -12.38
C PRO A 199 13.38 -23.27 -11.51
N ALA A 200 13.52 -22.92 -10.23
CA ALA A 200 12.43 -23.03 -9.26
C ALA A 200 12.39 -21.83 -8.30
N PHE A 201 11.17 -21.54 -7.84
CA PHE A 201 10.86 -20.50 -6.86
C PHE A 201 10.02 -21.06 -5.74
N TYR A 202 10.22 -20.53 -4.54
CA TYR A 202 9.49 -20.93 -3.35
C TYR A 202 9.18 -19.72 -2.48
N VAL A 203 7.92 -19.51 -2.14
CA VAL A 203 7.46 -18.48 -1.21
C VAL A 203 6.98 -19.17 0.05
N MET A 204 7.50 -18.79 1.20
CA MET A 204 7.11 -19.35 2.51
C MET A 204 6.82 -18.27 3.53
N ASP A 205 6.08 -18.64 4.58
CA ASP A 205 5.72 -17.75 5.69
C ASP A 205 6.92 -17.33 6.56
N SER A 206 7.90 -18.22 6.76
CA SER A 206 9.08 -18.01 7.60
C SER A 206 10.15 -19.08 7.35
N GLU A 207 11.43 -18.71 7.40
CA GLU A 207 12.53 -19.68 7.46
C GLU A 207 12.47 -20.41 8.81
N ASN A 208 11.94 -21.63 8.82
CA ASN A 208 11.92 -22.48 9.99
C ASN A 208 12.92 -23.62 9.81
N ASP A 209 13.93 -23.70 10.69
CA ASP A 209 14.91 -24.79 10.78
C ASP A 209 14.31 -26.10 11.36
N SER A 210 13.02 -26.35 11.11
CA SER A 210 12.33 -27.54 11.59
C SER A 210 12.56 -28.70 10.62
N SER A 211 13.74 -29.30 10.71
CA SER A 211 14.02 -30.64 10.17
C SER A 211 13.30 -31.73 10.97
#